data_AF-A0A812PQA4-F1
#
_entry.id   AF-A0A812PQA4-F1
#
_cell.length_a   1.000
_cell.length_b   1.000
_cell.length_c   1.000
_cell.angle_alpha   90.00
_cell.angle_beta   90.00
_cell.angle_gamma   90.00
#
_symmetry.space_group_name_H-M   'P 1'
#
loop_
_entity.id
_entity.type
_entity.pdbx_description
1 polymer ?
#
loop_
_entity_poly.entity_id
_entity_poly.type
_entity_poly.pdbx_seq_one_letter_code
_entity_poly.pdbx_strand_id
1 'polypeptide(L)'
;MVSRFLDYSEGGPNDPRTTFNDLRKWLTAVKEELSPWGWQAYDAEFRERMQAEKKLYAMNGLPDSGAEPQDGVIQGTPLWQERLDQMLLVEHLKRKVMVAHTAFTEATDLLLKSHAWLVKDSLLADKFAECISRVPPSQHDRIDLLQVALRQSREETKAAKAEFHEYKVRQQIKRQEYLVRTINNQSHAIRRKMKDDVLVSWRYQCERARAVELEGRNHVLVTRVNDLEAKMVATQEDLEEAARQWEEQRTALEADRDEYKRLYEKFLAAHERAMAELEESQGTAEDQAKKLQVLTLEKHRLTDKVEELEDDKRRMSKQLAELRDEVAKLKSELRRLGAQLREGEVALLLARADAQELRADARGLQDVVPLESDGPARPSQRRLLQESGRREAELLDRLLAAETMADARQKRLLELEGPGNEPDAEEEPGMAPASEIGVLPAERRLRRHLEKERDELLTFAKDLDMELVKVKEECYHKVRDIRQKCAQELEDFKINELAKAKADFQAQVDEVTRQRDMLQKEVELGESVAPHLPTLNPLVSQDPSKICGVCRRTIVFEGALKVYPQKK
;
A
#
# COMPACT_ATOMS: atom_id res chain seq x y z
N MET A 1 18.93 89.31 -66.70
CA MET A 1 20.38 89.10 -66.93
C MET A 1 20.54 87.77 -67.64
N VAL A 2 21.34 87.78 -68.70
CA VAL A 2 21.49 86.71 -69.69
C VAL A 2 21.89 85.40 -69.01
N SER A 3 20.93 84.46 -68.93
CA SER A 3 21.21 83.05 -68.65
C SER A 3 21.98 82.53 -69.87
N ARG A 4 23.31 82.60 -69.82
CA ARG A 4 24.15 81.78 -70.68
C ARG A 4 23.84 80.35 -70.25
N PHE A 5 22.93 79.71 -70.99
CA PHE A 5 22.87 78.26 -71.07
C PHE A 5 24.29 77.81 -71.42
N LEU A 6 25.02 77.38 -70.40
CA LEU A 6 26.24 76.61 -70.60
C LEU A 6 25.76 75.37 -71.33
N ASP A 7 26.10 75.24 -72.62
CA ASP A 7 25.92 74.00 -73.37
C ASP A 7 26.72 72.92 -72.65
N TYR A 8 26.07 72.22 -71.72
CA TYR A 8 26.56 70.99 -71.16
C TYR A 8 26.46 69.96 -72.28
N SER A 9 27.58 69.60 -72.89
CA SER A 9 27.64 68.33 -73.59
C SER A 9 27.47 67.25 -72.53
N GLU A 10 26.28 66.65 -72.42
CA GLU A 10 26.05 65.51 -71.53
C GLU A 10 27.14 64.45 -71.79
N GLY A 11 27.82 64.00 -70.73
CA GLY A 11 28.93 63.05 -70.83
C GLY A 11 30.29 63.62 -71.23
N GLY A 12 30.41 64.95 -71.39
CA GLY A 12 31.71 65.61 -71.62
C GLY A 12 32.58 65.72 -70.36
N PRO A 13 33.88 66.05 -70.50
CA PRO A 13 34.80 66.24 -69.37
C PRO A 13 34.43 67.42 -68.44
N ASN A 14 33.47 68.25 -68.86
CA ASN A 14 32.91 69.35 -68.07
C ASN A 14 31.51 69.06 -67.52
N ASP A 15 31.01 67.82 -67.63
CA ASP A 15 29.73 67.41 -67.02
C ASP A 15 29.91 67.22 -65.49
N PRO A 16 29.12 67.90 -64.65
CA PRO A 16 29.15 67.71 -63.20
C PRO A 16 28.92 66.26 -62.77
N ARG A 17 28.09 65.48 -63.49
CA ARG A 17 27.83 64.08 -63.15
C ARG A 17 29.06 63.21 -63.37
N THR A 18 29.76 63.42 -64.49
CA THR A 18 31.03 62.76 -64.78
C THR A 18 32.07 63.14 -63.72
N THR A 19 32.15 64.44 -63.39
CA THR A 19 33.06 64.96 -62.35
C THR A 19 32.80 64.31 -60.98
N PHE A 20 31.54 64.19 -60.55
CA PHE A 20 31.20 63.57 -59.26
C PHE A 20 31.45 62.05 -59.24
N ASN A 21 31.24 61.36 -60.37
CA ASN A 21 31.55 59.94 -60.50
C ASN A 21 33.07 59.69 -60.50
N ASP A 22 33.84 60.52 -61.20
CA ASP A 22 35.30 60.48 -61.18
C ASP A 22 35.84 60.80 -59.79
N LEU A 23 35.24 61.78 -59.10
CA LEU A 23 35.56 62.07 -57.71
C LEU A 23 35.32 60.84 -56.82
N ARG A 24 34.17 60.18 -56.95
CA ARG A 24 33.88 58.95 -56.19
C ARG A 24 34.90 57.84 -56.46
N LYS A 25 35.33 57.67 -57.72
CA LYS A 25 36.37 56.71 -58.11
C LYS A 25 37.71 57.04 -57.44
N TRP A 26 38.13 58.31 -57.46
CA TRP A 26 39.39 58.73 -56.84
C TRP A 26 39.34 58.72 -55.31
N LEU A 27 38.22 59.09 -54.68
CA LEU A 27 38.02 58.93 -53.24
C LEU A 27 38.08 57.44 -52.82
N THR A 28 37.59 56.53 -53.68
CA THR A 28 37.75 55.09 -53.46
C THR A 28 39.22 54.70 -53.52
N ALA A 29 39.97 55.18 -54.51
CA ALA A 29 41.41 54.92 -54.62
C ALA A 29 42.19 55.49 -53.42
N VAL A 30 41.90 56.73 -52.99
CA VAL A 30 42.50 57.33 -51.80
C VAL A 30 42.25 56.47 -50.56
N LYS A 31 41.03 55.94 -50.41
CA LYS A 31 40.67 55.07 -49.28
C LYS A 31 41.41 53.73 -49.30
N GLU A 32 41.62 53.13 -50.48
CA GLU A 32 42.46 51.93 -50.63
C GLU A 32 43.93 52.23 -50.32
N GLU A 33 44.46 53.32 -50.88
CA GLU A 33 45.86 53.69 -50.77
C GLU A 33 46.24 54.18 -49.37
N LEU A 34 45.29 54.64 -48.56
CA LEU A 34 45.49 54.98 -47.15
C LEU A 34 45.12 53.88 -46.17
N SER A 35 44.57 52.76 -46.64
CA SER A 35 44.19 51.68 -45.73
C SER A 35 45.42 51.17 -44.97
N PRO A 36 45.44 51.21 -43.63
CA PRO A 36 46.59 50.71 -42.85
C PRO A 36 46.97 49.27 -43.21
N TRP A 37 45.98 48.46 -43.55
CA TRP A 37 46.15 47.08 -44.03
C TRP A 37 46.78 47.01 -45.43
N GLY A 38 46.40 47.92 -46.34
CA GLY A 38 47.04 48.03 -47.65
C GLY A 38 48.54 48.33 -47.50
N TRP A 39 48.93 49.16 -46.54
CA TRP A 39 50.34 49.43 -46.21
C TRP A 39 51.04 48.22 -45.60
N GLN A 40 50.38 47.51 -44.67
CA GLN A 40 50.94 46.29 -44.08
C GLN A 40 51.12 45.18 -45.12
N ALA A 41 50.15 44.99 -46.01
CA ALA A 41 50.25 44.02 -47.10
C ALA A 41 51.37 44.39 -48.07
N TYR A 42 51.52 45.67 -48.39
CA TYR A 42 52.58 46.16 -49.28
C TYR A 42 53.99 46.01 -48.69
N ASP A 43 54.15 46.20 -47.38
CA ASP A 43 55.40 45.92 -46.65
C ASP A 43 55.66 44.41 -46.54
N ALA A 44 54.62 43.60 -46.24
CA ALA A 44 54.74 42.15 -46.18
C ALA A 44 55.16 41.56 -47.54
N GLU A 45 54.56 42.01 -48.63
CA GLU A 45 54.93 41.60 -50.00
C GLU A 45 56.39 41.94 -50.30
N PHE A 46 56.86 43.12 -49.89
CA PHE A 46 58.27 43.48 -50.02
C PHE A 46 59.18 42.52 -49.26
N ARG A 47 58.87 42.24 -47.99
CA ARG A 47 59.65 41.30 -47.18
C ARG A 47 59.66 39.90 -47.78
N GLU A 48 58.54 39.43 -48.31
CA GLU A 48 58.45 38.13 -48.99
C GLU A 48 59.28 38.09 -50.26
N ARG A 49 59.23 39.15 -51.08
CA ARG A 49 60.08 39.30 -52.28
C ARG A 49 61.56 39.31 -51.92
N MET A 50 61.96 40.08 -50.91
CA MET A 50 63.34 40.11 -50.43
C MET A 50 63.79 38.74 -49.89
N GLN A 51 62.92 38.02 -49.19
CA GLN A 51 63.21 36.65 -48.75
C GLN A 51 63.33 35.67 -49.92
N ALA A 52 62.49 35.79 -50.94
CA ALA A 52 62.56 34.98 -52.15
C ALA A 52 63.83 35.26 -52.95
N GLU A 53 64.22 36.53 -53.12
CA GLU A 53 65.48 36.92 -53.74
C GLU A 53 66.68 36.41 -52.97
N LYS A 54 66.70 36.56 -51.63
CA LYS A 54 67.75 35.97 -50.78
C LYS A 54 67.87 34.46 -50.96
N LYS A 55 66.75 33.74 -51.08
CA LYS A 55 66.73 32.29 -51.36
C LYS A 55 67.24 31.98 -52.76
N LEU A 56 66.89 32.77 -53.77
CA LEU A 56 67.38 32.62 -55.15
C LEU A 56 68.89 32.89 -55.26
N TYR A 57 69.39 33.94 -54.60
CA TYR A 57 70.83 34.22 -54.51
C TYR A 57 71.59 33.12 -53.74
N ALA A 58 71.00 32.58 -52.67
CA ALA A 58 71.58 31.44 -51.95
C ALA A 58 71.60 30.15 -52.79
N MET A 59 70.67 29.98 -53.74
CA MET A 59 70.67 28.86 -54.69
C MET A 59 71.57 29.09 -55.92
N ASN A 60 71.82 30.34 -56.30
CA ASN A 60 72.61 30.73 -57.49
C ASN A 60 74.06 31.14 -57.17
N GLY A 61 74.65 30.65 -56.07
CA GLY A 61 76.01 31.01 -55.65
C GLY A 61 77.07 30.91 -56.76
N LEU A 62 77.40 32.04 -57.37
CA LEU A 62 78.58 32.30 -58.20
C LEU A 62 79.13 33.68 -57.78
N PRO A 63 80.42 33.78 -57.44
CA PRO A 63 81.06 35.04 -57.07
C PRO A 63 81.37 35.88 -58.32
N ASP A 64 81.53 37.19 -58.14
CA ASP A 64 81.92 38.22 -59.12
C ASP A 64 80.82 38.95 -59.91
N SER A 65 80.04 39.80 -59.24
CA SER A 65 79.52 41.01 -59.90
C SER A 65 79.84 42.25 -59.07
N GLY A 66 81.01 42.83 -59.34
CA GLY A 66 81.46 44.09 -58.75
C GLY A 66 80.70 45.29 -59.28
N ALA A 67 80.30 46.16 -58.35
CA ALA A 67 80.08 47.59 -58.56
C ALA A 67 80.18 48.26 -57.18
N GLU A 68 81.31 48.92 -56.92
CA GLU A 68 81.64 49.58 -55.65
C GLU A 68 80.82 50.86 -55.46
N PRO A 69 80.19 51.08 -54.29
CA PRO A 69 79.85 52.40 -53.79
C PRO A 69 80.99 52.93 -52.90
N GLN A 70 81.46 54.15 -53.18
CA GLN A 70 82.63 54.78 -52.54
C GLN A 70 82.49 55.18 -51.05
N ASP A 71 81.55 54.60 -50.30
CA ASP A 71 81.35 54.92 -48.89
C ASP A 71 81.70 53.74 -47.97
N GLY A 72 83.00 53.51 -47.77
CA GLY A 72 83.63 52.96 -46.54
C GLY A 72 83.10 51.67 -45.89
N VAL A 73 82.11 50.99 -46.44
CA VAL A 73 81.49 49.78 -45.90
C VAL A 73 81.76 48.63 -46.88
N ILE A 74 82.54 47.65 -46.42
CA ILE A 74 82.96 46.51 -47.24
C ILE A 74 81.71 45.72 -47.67
N GLN A 75 81.54 45.59 -49.00
CA GLN A 75 80.48 44.83 -49.64
C GLN A 75 80.55 43.35 -49.17
N GLY A 76 79.40 42.76 -48.81
CA GLY A 76 79.32 41.37 -48.33
C GLY A 76 79.36 41.17 -46.81
N THR A 77 79.42 42.24 -46.02
CA THR A 77 79.21 42.16 -44.56
C THR A 77 77.70 42.17 -44.23
N PRO A 78 77.25 41.49 -43.15
CA PRO A 78 75.84 41.47 -42.75
C PRO A 78 75.25 42.88 -42.56
N LEU A 79 76.05 43.81 -42.03
CA LEU A 79 75.67 45.22 -41.84
C LEU A 79 75.47 45.97 -43.16
N TRP A 80 76.24 45.66 -44.21
CA TRP A 80 76.04 46.24 -45.53
C TRP A 80 74.72 45.76 -46.14
N GLN A 81 74.41 44.48 -45.98
CA GLN A 81 73.18 43.88 -46.51
C GLN A 81 71.93 44.38 -45.79
N GLU A 82 71.98 44.55 -44.47
CA GLU A 82 70.90 45.20 -43.71
C GLU A 82 70.66 46.65 -44.14
N ARG A 83 71.73 47.43 -44.40
CA ARG A 83 71.60 48.80 -44.91
C ARG A 83 71.01 48.83 -46.33
N LEU A 84 71.43 47.92 -47.20
CA LEU A 84 70.87 47.81 -48.54
C LEU A 84 69.38 47.44 -48.50
N ASP A 85 69.00 46.45 -47.70
CA ASP A 85 67.60 46.05 -47.51
C ASP A 85 66.74 47.21 -46.98
N GLN A 86 67.27 48.00 -46.05
CA GLN A 86 66.60 49.21 -45.55
C GLN A 86 66.46 50.28 -46.63
N MET A 87 67.50 50.54 -47.43
CA MET A 87 67.39 51.48 -48.56
C MET A 87 66.34 51.04 -49.59
N LEU A 88 66.31 49.74 -49.92
CA LEU A 88 65.32 49.18 -50.84
C LEU A 88 63.90 49.28 -50.27
N LEU A 89 63.71 49.02 -48.98
CA LEU A 89 62.42 49.23 -48.30
C LEU A 89 62.00 50.69 -48.36
N VAL A 90 62.91 51.63 -48.12
CA VAL A 90 62.64 53.07 -48.21
C VAL A 90 62.20 53.46 -49.62
N GLU A 91 62.88 52.99 -50.67
CA GLU A 91 62.48 53.25 -52.06
C GLU A 91 61.14 52.61 -52.41
N HIS A 92 60.87 51.40 -51.92
CA HIS A 92 59.59 50.72 -52.10
C HIS A 92 58.44 51.51 -51.44
N LEU A 93 58.61 51.93 -50.18
CA LEU A 93 57.64 52.75 -49.47
C LEU A 93 57.46 54.13 -50.13
N LYS A 94 58.53 54.77 -50.61
CA LYS A 94 58.44 56.02 -51.39
C LYS A 94 57.53 55.86 -52.60
N ARG A 95 57.64 54.76 -53.35
CA ARG A 95 56.74 54.49 -54.50
C ARG A 95 55.28 54.43 -54.06
N LYS A 96 54.97 53.76 -52.96
CA LYS A 96 53.61 53.71 -52.41
C LYS A 96 53.10 55.08 -51.96
N VAL A 97 53.95 55.86 -51.29
CA VAL A 97 53.64 57.26 -50.90
C VAL A 97 53.33 58.09 -52.14
N MET A 98 54.11 57.96 -53.22
CA MET A 98 53.88 58.68 -54.47
C MET A 98 52.56 58.29 -55.16
N VAL A 99 52.21 57.01 -55.16
CA VAL A 99 50.90 56.55 -55.67
C VAL A 99 49.75 57.13 -54.84
N ALA A 100 49.84 57.06 -53.51
CA ALA A 100 48.85 57.64 -52.61
C ALA A 100 48.73 59.17 -52.81
N HIS A 101 49.86 59.88 -52.90
CA HIS A 101 49.91 61.31 -53.14
C HIS A 101 49.25 61.70 -54.47
N THR A 102 49.48 60.92 -55.53
CA THR A 102 48.85 61.14 -56.84
C THR A 102 47.33 61.00 -56.73
N ALA A 103 46.84 59.93 -56.09
CA ALA A 103 45.41 59.74 -55.87
C ALA A 103 44.78 60.89 -55.06
N PHE A 104 45.50 61.41 -54.06
CA PHE A 104 45.07 62.58 -53.28
C PHE A 104 44.99 63.86 -54.10
N THR A 105 45.98 64.09 -54.94
CA THR A 105 46.05 65.30 -55.78
C THR A 105 44.87 65.32 -56.75
N GLU A 106 44.63 64.20 -57.44
CA GLU A 106 43.50 64.03 -58.37
C GLU A 106 42.14 64.19 -57.67
N ALA A 107 41.98 63.57 -56.48
CA ALA A 107 40.76 63.74 -55.69
C ALA A 107 40.55 65.20 -55.24
N THR A 108 41.62 65.89 -54.85
CA THR A 108 41.57 67.30 -54.42
C THR A 108 41.17 68.22 -55.57
N ASP A 109 41.76 68.02 -56.75
CA ASP A 109 41.40 68.78 -57.95
C ASP A 109 39.93 68.58 -58.33
N LEU A 110 39.43 67.35 -58.23
CA LEU A 110 38.02 67.05 -58.47
C LEU A 110 37.09 67.60 -57.39
N LEU A 111 37.52 67.66 -56.12
CA LEU A 111 36.78 68.34 -55.05
C LEU A 111 36.68 69.84 -55.31
N LEU A 112 37.77 70.49 -55.72
CA LEU A 112 37.78 71.92 -56.07
C LEU A 112 36.88 72.21 -57.28
N LYS A 113 36.90 71.34 -58.30
CA LYS A 113 35.98 71.41 -59.44
C LYS A 113 34.53 71.21 -59.00
N SER A 114 34.27 70.23 -58.13
CA SER A 114 32.93 69.95 -57.60
C SER A 114 32.40 71.12 -56.77
N HIS A 115 33.25 71.75 -55.96
CA HIS A 115 32.92 72.98 -55.25
C HIS A 115 32.55 74.11 -56.21
N ALA A 116 33.33 74.33 -57.26
CA ALA A 116 33.01 75.33 -58.28
C ALA A 116 31.68 75.05 -59.00
N TRP A 117 31.31 73.78 -59.18
CA TRP A 117 30.00 73.38 -59.71
C TRP A 117 28.86 73.65 -58.73
N LEU A 118 29.01 73.28 -57.46
CA LEU A 118 28.00 73.48 -56.42
C LEU A 118 27.74 74.96 -56.13
N VAL A 119 28.77 75.81 -56.24
CA VAL A 119 28.61 77.28 -56.12
C VAL A 119 27.82 77.87 -57.29
N LYS A 120 27.93 77.27 -58.50
CA LYS A 120 27.21 77.72 -59.69
C LYS A 120 25.78 77.19 -59.76
N ASP A 121 25.54 75.97 -59.29
CA ASP A 121 24.24 75.32 -59.30
C ASP A 121 24.04 74.47 -58.04
N SER A 122 23.19 74.97 -57.14
CA SER A 122 22.89 74.30 -55.87
C SER A 122 22.05 73.03 -56.04
N LEU A 123 21.36 72.85 -57.17
CA LEU A 123 20.54 71.65 -57.44
C LEU A 123 21.39 70.39 -57.64
N LEU A 124 22.71 70.54 -57.79
CA LEU A 124 23.68 69.45 -57.88
C LEU A 124 24.05 68.84 -56.52
N ALA A 125 23.64 69.46 -55.40
CA ALA A 125 24.02 69.05 -54.05
C ALA A 125 23.60 67.61 -53.71
N ASP A 126 22.38 67.19 -54.05
CA ASP A 126 21.89 65.83 -53.74
C ASP A 126 22.70 64.76 -54.47
N LYS A 127 23.06 65.01 -55.74
CA LYS A 127 23.88 64.10 -56.54
C LYS A 127 25.31 64.04 -56.02
N PHE A 128 25.88 65.18 -55.64
CA PHE A 128 27.19 65.22 -54.99
C PHE A 128 27.18 64.43 -53.69
N ALA A 129 26.17 64.65 -52.82
CA ALA A 129 25.98 63.93 -51.57
C ALA A 129 25.85 62.41 -51.79
N GLU A 130 25.08 61.98 -52.79
CA GLU A 130 24.95 60.58 -53.18
C GLU A 130 26.31 59.98 -53.60
N CYS A 131 27.07 60.70 -54.43
CA CYS A 131 28.38 60.24 -54.90
C CYS A 131 29.40 60.09 -53.76
N ILE A 132 29.49 61.05 -52.85
CA ILE A 132 30.46 61.00 -51.73
C ILE A 132 30.04 60.02 -50.64
N SER A 133 28.74 59.83 -50.39
CA SER A 133 28.24 58.91 -49.35
C SER A 133 28.30 57.44 -49.76
N ARG A 134 28.33 57.15 -51.06
CA ARG A 134 28.41 55.79 -51.61
C ARG A 134 29.83 55.35 -51.98
N VAL A 135 30.87 55.98 -51.45
CA VAL A 135 32.25 55.48 -51.60
C VAL A 135 32.35 54.12 -50.90
N PRO A 136 32.62 53.02 -51.64
CA PRO A 136 32.65 51.69 -51.03
C PRO A 136 33.76 51.59 -49.96
N PRO A 137 33.60 50.70 -48.95
CA PRO A 137 34.69 50.36 -48.05
C PRO A 137 35.87 49.81 -48.85
N SER A 138 37.09 50.09 -48.39
CA SER A 138 38.28 49.53 -49.03
C SER A 138 38.19 48.00 -49.01
N GLN A 139 38.82 47.31 -49.97
CA GLN A 139 38.88 45.86 -50.02
C GLN A 139 39.43 45.29 -48.71
N HIS A 140 40.35 46.03 -48.10
CA HIS A 140 40.94 45.69 -46.81
C HIS A 140 39.97 45.90 -45.64
N ASP A 141 39.17 46.98 -45.62
CA ASP A 141 38.12 47.19 -44.61
C ASP A 141 37.04 46.09 -44.68
N ARG A 142 36.76 45.57 -45.89
CA ARG A 142 35.83 44.44 -46.07
C ARG A 142 36.36 43.17 -45.42
N ILE A 143 37.68 42.95 -45.42
CA ILE A 143 38.29 41.82 -44.73
C ILE A 143 38.06 41.94 -43.22
N ASP A 144 38.21 43.13 -42.63
CA ASP A 144 37.91 43.35 -41.20
C ASP A 144 36.44 43.07 -40.87
N LEU A 145 35.52 43.59 -41.68
CA LEU A 145 34.09 43.31 -41.51
C LEU A 145 33.78 41.82 -41.60
N LEU A 146 34.39 41.11 -42.55
CA LEU A 146 34.25 39.66 -42.69
C LEU A 146 34.91 38.91 -41.53
N GLN A 147 36.04 39.38 -41.00
CA GLN A 147 36.68 38.78 -39.83
C GLN A 147 35.84 38.97 -38.57
N VAL A 148 35.24 40.15 -38.37
CA VAL A 148 34.32 40.41 -37.26
C VAL A 148 33.09 39.53 -37.38
N ALA A 149 32.47 39.46 -38.56
CA ALA A 149 31.33 38.58 -38.82
C ALA A 149 31.67 37.09 -38.59
N LEU A 150 32.87 36.66 -39.01
CA LEU A 150 33.35 35.29 -38.78
C LEU A 150 33.57 35.02 -37.29
N ARG A 151 34.10 35.98 -36.53
CA ARG A 151 34.26 35.86 -35.06
C ARG A 151 32.89 35.74 -34.39
N GLN A 152 31.94 36.61 -34.74
CA GLN A 152 30.56 36.55 -34.23
C GLN A 152 29.90 35.20 -34.55
N SER A 153 29.96 34.75 -35.81
CA SER A 153 29.41 33.44 -36.21
C SER A 153 30.06 32.26 -35.46
N ARG A 154 31.37 32.33 -35.18
CA ARG A 154 32.07 31.33 -34.36
C ARG A 154 31.62 31.35 -32.91
N GLU A 155 31.39 32.53 -32.34
CA GLU A 155 30.88 32.70 -30.97
C GLU A 155 29.44 32.19 -30.85
N GLU A 156 28.57 32.53 -31.80
CA GLU A 156 27.20 31.99 -31.88
C GLU A 156 27.18 30.47 -32.00
N THR A 157 28.05 29.91 -32.85
CA THR A 157 28.18 28.45 -33.00
C THR A 157 28.65 27.79 -31.70
N LYS A 158 29.57 28.43 -30.96
CA LYS A 158 30.02 27.94 -29.66
C LYS A 158 28.89 28.01 -28.62
N ALA A 159 28.15 29.11 -28.58
CA ALA A 159 27.00 29.29 -27.70
C ALA A 159 25.91 28.24 -27.97
N ALA A 160 25.52 28.06 -29.23
CA ALA A 160 24.53 27.05 -29.63
C ALA A 160 24.97 25.62 -29.27
N LYS A 161 26.26 25.30 -29.41
CA LYS A 161 26.82 24.00 -28.97
C LYS A 161 26.74 23.83 -27.44
N ALA A 162 27.01 24.88 -26.67
CA ALA A 162 26.90 24.86 -25.22
C ALA A 162 25.45 24.67 -24.77
N GLU A 163 24.51 25.44 -25.34
CA GLU A 163 23.07 25.31 -25.07
C GLU A 163 22.54 23.90 -25.42
N PHE A 164 22.98 23.33 -26.54
CA PHE A 164 22.61 21.98 -26.91
C PHE A 164 23.17 20.93 -25.94
N HIS A 165 24.39 21.14 -25.44
CA HIS A 165 24.97 20.27 -24.41
C HIS A 165 24.18 20.36 -23.10
N GLU A 166 23.85 21.55 -22.64
CA GLU A 166 22.99 21.75 -21.47
C GLU A 166 21.62 21.10 -21.64
N TYR A 167 21.00 21.25 -22.82
CA TYR A 167 19.73 20.60 -23.13
C TYR A 167 19.84 19.07 -22.99
N LYS A 168 20.91 18.46 -23.53
CA LYS A 168 21.16 17.02 -23.36
C LYS A 168 21.30 16.62 -21.91
N VAL A 169 22.06 17.38 -21.11
CA VAL A 169 22.23 17.12 -19.67
C VAL A 169 20.90 17.23 -18.94
N ARG A 170 20.10 18.28 -19.20
CA ARG A 170 18.75 18.44 -18.62
C ARG A 170 17.83 17.28 -18.97
N GLN A 171 17.88 16.78 -20.20
CA GLN A 171 17.08 15.61 -20.61
C GLN A 171 17.53 14.32 -19.93
N GLN A 172 18.84 14.13 -19.73
CA GLN A 172 19.38 13.00 -18.98
C GLN A 172 18.93 13.03 -17.52
N ILE A 173 19.01 14.20 -16.86
CA ILE A 173 18.54 14.39 -15.48
C ILE A 173 17.04 14.07 -15.38
N LYS A 174 16.20 14.64 -16.26
CA LYS A 174 14.76 14.34 -16.29
C LYS A 174 14.46 12.84 -16.45
N ARG A 175 15.22 12.15 -17.30
CA ARG A 175 15.09 10.69 -17.48
C ARG A 175 15.48 9.93 -16.21
N GLN A 176 16.58 10.32 -15.55
CA GLN A 176 17.02 9.70 -14.30
C GLN A 176 16.00 9.91 -13.18
N GLU A 177 15.49 11.13 -13.02
CA GLU A 177 14.43 11.44 -12.04
C GLU A 177 13.17 10.59 -12.28
N TYR A 178 12.75 10.45 -13.54
CA TYR A 178 11.62 9.60 -13.91
C TYR A 178 11.86 8.13 -13.54
N LEU A 179 13.05 7.60 -13.83
CA LEU A 179 13.41 6.22 -13.47
C LEU A 179 13.42 6.02 -11.95
N VAL A 180 14.01 6.95 -11.19
CA VAL A 180 14.02 6.91 -9.72
C VAL A 180 12.59 6.94 -9.15
N ARG A 181 11.71 7.82 -9.66
CA ARG A 181 10.29 7.85 -9.26
C ARG A 181 9.60 6.54 -9.57
N THR A 182 9.85 5.96 -10.75
CA THR A 182 9.25 4.68 -11.17
C THR A 182 9.70 3.53 -10.27
N ILE A 183 11.00 3.45 -9.98
CA ILE A 183 11.58 2.45 -9.07
C ILE A 183 10.97 2.60 -7.67
N ASN A 184 10.91 3.81 -7.13
CA ASN A 184 10.33 4.06 -5.80
C ASN A 184 8.85 3.65 -5.74
N ASN A 185 8.07 3.94 -6.78
CA ASN A 185 6.67 3.53 -6.87
C ASN A 185 6.52 2.00 -6.93
N GLN A 186 7.35 1.33 -7.73
CA GLN A 186 7.36 -0.14 -7.81
C GLN A 186 7.77 -0.76 -6.47
N SER A 187 8.83 -0.26 -5.82
CA SER A 187 9.24 -0.72 -4.49
C SER A 187 8.18 -0.49 -3.42
N HIS A 188 7.41 0.62 -3.50
CA HIS A 188 6.28 0.86 -2.62
C HIS A 188 5.13 -0.14 -2.88
N ALA A 189 4.79 -0.40 -4.15
CA ALA A 189 3.77 -1.37 -4.52
C ALA A 189 4.14 -2.80 -4.06
N ILE A 190 5.39 -3.22 -4.26
CA ILE A 190 5.90 -4.51 -3.79
C ILE A 190 5.82 -4.61 -2.26
N ARG A 191 6.24 -3.56 -1.54
CA ARG A 191 6.14 -3.53 -0.06
C ARG A 191 4.70 -3.63 0.42
N ARG A 192 3.76 -2.97 -0.27
CA ARG A 192 2.32 -3.06 0.06
C ARG A 192 1.81 -4.48 -0.15
N LYS A 193 2.08 -5.06 -1.33
CA LYS A 193 1.71 -6.44 -1.65
C LYS A 193 2.27 -7.43 -0.64
N MET A 194 3.55 -7.29 -0.26
CA MET A 194 4.17 -8.17 0.74
C MET A 194 3.50 -8.07 2.11
N LYS A 195 3.06 -6.86 2.52
CA LYS A 195 2.27 -6.71 3.75
C LYS A 195 0.91 -7.40 3.64
N ASP A 196 0.23 -7.26 2.51
CA ASP A 196 -1.05 -7.91 2.26
C ASP A 196 -0.89 -9.44 2.27
N ASP A 197 0.15 -9.96 1.61
CA ASP A 197 0.47 -11.40 1.58
C ASP A 197 0.80 -11.95 2.99
N VAL A 198 1.51 -11.18 3.82
CA VAL A 198 1.78 -11.54 5.24
C VAL A 198 0.48 -11.55 6.05
N LEU A 199 -0.39 -10.56 5.87
CA LEU A 199 -1.69 -10.51 6.57
C LEU A 199 -2.61 -11.67 6.17
N VAL A 200 -2.66 -12.00 4.87
CA VAL A 200 -3.42 -13.16 4.37
C VAL A 200 -2.86 -14.46 4.95
N SER A 201 -1.53 -14.62 4.94
CA SER A 201 -0.87 -15.80 5.50
C SER A 201 -1.12 -15.94 7.00
N TRP A 202 -1.04 -14.84 7.75
CA TRP A 202 -1.33 -14.81 9.19
C TRP A 202 -2.79 -15.14 9.47
N ARG A 203 -3.73 -14.54 8.72
CA ARG A 203 -5.17 -14.85 8.82
C ARG A 203 -5.43 -16.33 8.58
N TYR A 204 -4.85 -16.91 7.52
CA TYR A 204 -4.98 -18.33 7.22
C TYR A 204 -4.44 -19.21 8.35
N GLN A 205 -3.29 -18.86 8.94
CA GLN A 205 -2.75 -19.58 10.09
C GLN A 205 -3.66 -19.50 11.32
N CYS A 206 -4.23 -18.33 11.61
CA CYS A 206 -5.20 -18.16 12.70
C CYS A 206 -6.48 -18.97 12.46
N GLU A 207 -7.03 -18.94 11.24
CA GLU A 207 -8.21 -19.73 10.86
C GLU A 207 -7.93 -21.23 10.97
N ARG A 208 -6.78 -21.70 10.50
CA ARG A 208 -6.34 -23.09 10.63
C ARG A 208 -6.16 -23.51 12.09
N ALA A 209 -5.49 -22.69 12.91
CA ALA A 209 -5.31 -22.99 14.33
C ALA A 209 -6.66 -23.10 15.06
N ARG A 210 -7.60 -22.21 14.75
CA ARG A 210 -8.97 -22.26 15.28
C ARG A 210 -9.72 -23.52 14.80
N ALA A 211 -9.54 -23.93 13.54
CA ALA A 211 -10.15 -25.16 13.03
C ALA A 211 -9.64 -26.39 13.79
N VAL A 212 -8.32 -26.51 13.99
CA VAL A 212 -7.70 -27.61 14.77
C VAL A 212 -8.18 -27.60 16.22
N GLU A 213 -8.30 -26.43 16.85
CA GLU A 213 -8.84 -26.30 18.21
C GLU A 213 -10.30 -26.79 18.29
N LEU A 214 -11.13 -26.41 17.31
CA LEU A 214 -12.52 -26.85 17.22
C LEU A 214 -12.64 -28.35 16.94
N GLU A 215 -11.78 -28.92 16.09
CA GLU A 215 -11.71 -30.36 15.86
C GLU A 215 -11.34 -31.11 17.15
N GLY A 216 -10.36 -30.62 17.91
CA GLY A 216 -9.99 -31.19 19.22
C GLY A 216 -11.14 -31.14 20.21
N ARG A 217 -11.84 -29.99 20.31
CA ARG A 217 -13.04 -29.87 21.16
C ARG A 217 -14.17 -30.80 20.73
N ASN A 218 -14.40 -30.91 19.42
CA ASN A 218 -15.43 -31.80 18.88
C ASN A 218 -15.10 -33.27 19.21
N HIS A 219 -13.84 -33.67 19.05
CA HIS A 219 -13.39 -35.02 19.41
C HIS A 219 -13.66 -35.32 20.89
N VAL A 220 -13.32 -34.42 21.81
CA VAL A 220 -13.60 -34.57 23.25
C VAL A 220 -15.11 -34.70 23.52
N LEU A 221 -15.93 -33.89 22.85
CA LEU A 221 -17.40 -33.95 22.99
C LEU A 221 -17.97 -35.28 22.48
N VAL A 222 -17.50 -35.75 21.31
CA VAL A 222 -17.90 -37.05 20.75
C VAL A 222 -17.53 -38.19 21.70
N THR A 223 -16.30 -38.21 22.23
CA THR A 223 -15.88 -39.22 23.21
C THR A 223 -16.77 -39.18 24.46
N ARG A 224 -17.09 -37.98 24.97
CA ARG A 224 -17.97 -37.84 26.13
C ARG A 224 -19.40 -38.31 25.85
N VAL A 225 -19.94 -38.07 24.65
CA VAL A 225 -21.25 -38.58 24.24
C VAL A 225 -21.23 -40.10 24.23
N ASN A 226 -20.22 -40.71 23.60
CA ASN A 226 -20.07 -42.17 23.57
C ASN A 226 -19.96 -42.77 24.98
N ASP A 227 -19.21 -42.14 25.89
CA ASP A 227 -19.11 -42.56 27.29
C ASP A 227 -20.45 -42.48 28.03
N LEU A 228 -21.23 -41.42 27.78
CA LEU A 228 -22.55 -41.24 28.38
C LEU A 228 -23.56 -42.24 27.82
N GLU A 229 -23.52 -42.52 26.52
CA GLU A 229 -24.35 -43.56 25.88
C GLU A 229 -24.01 -44.94 26.44
N ALA A 230 -22.72 -45.28 26.58
CA ALA A 230 -22.29 -46.54 27.19
C ALA A 230 -22.76 -46.66 28.65
N LYS A 231 -22.65 -45.58 29.44
CA LYS A 231 -23.18 -45.55 30.81
C LYS A 231 -24.69 -45.70 30.86
N MET A 232 -25.41 -45.03 29.95
CA MET A 232 -26.86 -45.15 29.86
C MET A 232 -27.29 -46.58 29.55
N VAL A 233 -26.63 -47.23 28.59
CA VAL A 233 -26.87 -48.65 28.25
C VAL A 233 -26.62 -49.54 29.46
N ALA A 234 -25.49 -49.38 30.15
CA ALA A 234 -25.19 -50.15 31.37
C ALA A 234 -26.27 -49.94 32.46
N THR A 235 -26.69 -48.70 32.72
CA THR A 235 -27.76 -48.43 33.69
C THR A 235 -29.11 -48.99 33.26
N GLN A 236 -29.37 -49.08 31.96
CA GLN A 236 -30.59 -49.70 31.44
C GLN A 236 -30.55 -51.21 31.64
N GLU A 237 -29.42 -51.87 31.38
CA GLU A 237 -29.22 -53.29 31.66
C GLU A 237 -29.40 -53.60 33.16
N ASP A 238 -28.83 -52.79 34.05
CA ASP A 238 -29.00 -52.92 35.50
C ASP A 238 -30.47 -52.80 35.93
N LEU A 239 -31.21 -51.84 35.35
CA LEU A 239 -32.63 -51.64 35.62
C LEU A 239 -33.49 -52.79 35.09
N GLU A 240 -33.16 -53.33 33.91
CA GLU A 240 -33.82 -54.50 33.34
C GLU A 240 -33.56 -55.76 34.18
N GLU A 241 -32.34 -55.95 34.68
CA GLU A 241 -32.01 -57.06 35.58
C GLU A 241 -32.73 -56.92 36.93
N ALA A 242 -32.74 -55.73 37.52
CA ALA A 242 -33.50 -55.46 38.74
C ALA A 242 -35.01 -55.70 38.54
N ALA A 243 -35.55 -55.35 37.37
CA ALA A 243 -36.95 -55.63 37.02
C ALA A 243 -37.22 -57.15 36.89
N ARG A 244 -36.30 -57.91 36.30
CA ARG A 244 -36.39 -59.39 36.25
C ARG A 244 -36.34 -60.01 37.64
N GLN A 245 -35.38 -59.60 38.47
CA GLN A 245 -35.25 -60.08 39.85
C GLN A 245 -36.50 -59.76 40.68
N TRP A 246 -37.08 -58.57 40.51
CA TRP A 246 -38.34 -58.21 41.18
C TRP A 246 -39.51 -59.08 40.73
N GLU A 247 -39.63 -59.37 39.44
CA GLU A 247 -40.69 -60.25 38.92
C GLU A 247 -40.54 -61.70 39.43
N GLU A 248 -39.31 -62.21 39.49
CA GLU A 248 -38.99 -63.50 40.11
C GLU A 248 -39.36 -63.53 41.60
N GLN A 249 -38.99 -62.49 42.36
CA GLN A 249 -39.38 -62.37 43.77
C GLN A 249 -40.89 -62.26 43.95
N ARG A 250 -41.57 -61.49 43.09
CA ARG A 250 -43.03 -61.34 43.13
C ARG A 250 -43.72 -62.67 42.88
N THR A 251 -43.30 -63.42 41.86
CA THR A 251 -43.88 -64.73 41.51
C THR A 251 -43.61 -65.77 42.61
N ALA A 252 -42.44 -65.76 43.23
CA ALA A 252 -42.14 -66.59 44.40
C ALA A 252 -43.06 -66.25 45.59
N LEU A 253 -43.22 -64.97 45.93
CA LEU A 253 -44.12 -64.53 46.99
C LEU A 253 -45.60 -64.84 46.69
N GLU A 254 -46.02 -64.77 45.43
CA GLU A 254 -47.36 -65.19 45.00
C GLU A 254 -47.57 -66.69 45.17
N ALA A 255 -46.57 -67.51 44.85
CA ALA A 255 -46.60 -68.96 45.08
C ALA A 255 -46.66 -69.29 46.57
N ASP A 256 -45.83 -68.65 47.40
CA ASP A 256 -45.85 -68.80 48.86
C ASP A 256 -47.22 -68.40 49.43
N ARG A 257 -47.76 -67.25 49.02
CA ARG A 257 -49.11 -66.80 49.42
C ARG A 257 -50.17 -67.86 49.09
N ASP A 258 -50.11 -68.43 47.89
CA ASP A 258 -51.08 -69.44 47.45
C ASP A 258 -50.90 -70.76 48.19
N GLU A 259 -49.66 -71.15 48.53
CA GLU A 259 -49.38 -72.29 49.40
C GLU A 259 -49.93 -72.08 50.81
N TYR A 260 -49.67 -70.93 51.42
CA TYR A 260 -50.23 -70.57 52.74
C TYR A 260 -51.75 -70.55 52.71
N LYS A 261 -52.36 -70.05 51.63
CA LYS A 261 -53.81 -70.07 51.46
C LYS A 261 -54.35 -71.50 51.42
N ARG A 262 -53.72 -72.40 50.66
CA ARG A 262 -54.09 -73.83 50.63
C ARG A 262 -53.89 -74.52 51.99
N LEU A 263 -52.79 -74.22 52.69
CA LEU A 263 -52.56 -74.74 54.04
C LEU A 263 -53.63 -74.26 55.01
N TYR A 264 -53.99 -72.98 54.95
CA TYR A 264 -55.04 -72.40 55.77
C TYR A 264 -56.42 -73.03 55.47
N GLU A 265 -56.76 -73.23 54.20
CA GLU A 265 -57.98 -73.94 53.78
C GLU A 265 -57.99 -75.40 54.30
N LYS A 266 -56.84 -76.10 54.27
CA LYS A 266 -56.70 -77.44 54.87
C LYS A 266 -56.89 -77.43 56.39
N PHE A 267 -56.31 -76.45 57.09
CA PHE A 267 -56.48 -76.28 58.53
C PHE A 267 -57.94 -75.99 58.88
N LEU A 268 -58.62 -75.12 58.15
CA LEU A 268 -60.06 -74.87 58.33
C LEU A 268 -60.87 -76.15 58.13
N ALA A 269 -60.64 -76.90 57.05
CA ALA A 269 -61.34 -78.15 56.78
C ALA A 269 -61.03 -79.26 57.81
N ALA A 270 -59.83 -79.28 58.39
CA ALA A 270 -59.46 -80.20 59.46
C ALA A 270 -60.10 -79.79 60.79
N HIS A 271 -60.16 -78.48 61.08
CA HIS A 271 -60.83 -77.93 62.24
C HIS A 271 -62.34 -78.18 62.18
N GLU A 272 -62.99 -77.97 61.04
CA GLU A 272 -64.39 -78.30 60.81
C GLU A 272 -64.67 -79.79 61.02
N ARG A 273 -63.78 -80.67 60.52
CA ARG A 273 -63.85 -82.12 60.79
C ARG A 273 -63.66 -82.46 62.27
N ALA A 274 -62.69 -81.85 62.94
CA ALA A 274 -62.44 -82.06 64.36
C ALA A 274 -63.60 -81.54 65.24
N MET A 275 -64.27 -80.46 64.81
CA MET A 275 -65.50 -79.94 65.43
C MET A 275 -66.68 -80.88 65.20
N ALA A 276 -66.84 -81.42 63.99
CA ALA A 276 -67.88 -82.43 63.70
C ALA A 276 -67.63 -83.73 64.49
N GLU A 277 -66.38 -84.20 64.59
CA GLU A 277 -65.99 -85.35 65.41
C GLU A 277 -66.16 -85.04 66.92
N LEU A 278 -66.01 -83.78 67.36
CA LEU A 278 -66.32 -83.35 68.73
C LEU A 278 -67.82 -83.35 69.01
N GLU A 279 -68.64 -82.95 68.04
CA GLU A 279 -70.09 -83.06 68.10
C GLU A 279 -70.54 -84.53 68.10
N GLU A 280 -69.83 -85.41 67.39
CA GLU A 280 -70.10 -86.86 67.33
C GLU A 280 -69.54 -87.65 68.54
N SER A 281 -68.50 -87.16 69.20
CA SER A 281 -67.85 -87.80 70.36
C SER A 281 -68.28 -87.24 71.73
N GLN A 282 -69.52 -86.76 71.84
CA GLN A 282 -70.15 -86.48 73.14
C GLN A 282 -70.44 -87.79 73.90
N GLY A 283 -69.39 -88.44 74.40
CA GLY A 283 -69.56 -89.61 75.24
C GLY A 283 -68.29 -90.39 75.56
N THR A 284 -67.29 -89.78 76.23
CA THR A 284 -66.43 -90.41 77.27
C THR A 284 -65.39 -89.42 77.82
N ALA A 285 -65.27 -89.34 79.15
CA ALA A 285 -64.51 -88.30 79.87
C ALA A 285 -62.98 -88.52 79.93
N GLU A 286 -62.44 -89.69 79.54
CA GLU A 286 -61.00 -89.95 79.51
C GLU A 286 -60.30 -89.39 78.26
N ASP A 287 -61.00 -89.27 77.13
CA ASP A 287 -60.45 -88.68 75.91
C ASP A 287 -60.39 -87.15 75.99
N GLN A 288 -61.25 -86.53 76.81
CA GLN A 288 -61.24 -85.08 77.03
C GLN A 288 -59.96 -84.61 77.75
N ALA A 289 -59.36 -85.43 78.64
CA ALA A 289 -58.12 -85.08 79.33
C ALA A 289 -56.88 -85.19 78.42
N LYS A 290 -56.79 -86.24 77.60
CA LYS A 290 -55.74 -86.37 76.58
C LYS A 290 -55.87 -85.29 75.50
N LYS A 291 -57.09 -84.95 75.12
CA LYS A 291 -57.38 -83.87 74.17
C LYS A 291 -57.04 -82.50 74.75
N LEU A 292 -57.32 -82.24 76.03
CA LEU A 292 -56.84 -81.04 76.73
C LEU A 292 -55.31 -80.94 76.75
N GLN A 293 -54.61 -82.05 76.95
CA GLN A 293 -53.15 -82.08 76.92
C GLN A 293 -52.58 -81.79 75.52
N VAL A 294 -53.18 -82.39 74.48
CA VAL A 294 -52.82 -82.12 73.07
C VAL A 294 -53.11 -80.66 72.71
N LEU A 295 -54.30 -80.15 73.04
CA LEU A 295 -54.68 -78.75 72.80
C LEU A 295 -53.80 -77.77 73.58
N THR A 296 -53.31 -78.15 74.76
CA THR A 296 -52.38 -77.29 75.53
C THR A 296 -51.01 -77.23 74.86
N LEU A 297 -50.48 -78.35 74.38
CA LEU A 297 -49.23 -78.38 73.61
C LEU A 297 -49.36 -77.64 72.28
N GLU A 298 -50.49 -77.81 71.60
CA GLU A 298 -50.79 -77.14 70.33
C GLU A 298 -50.96 -75.64 70.53
N LYS A 299 -51.61 -75.20 71.63
CA LYS A 299 -51.66 -73.80 72.04
C LYS A 299 -50.27 -73.22 72.25
N HIS A 300 -49.37 -73.92 72.96
CA HIS A 300 -48.00 -73.44 73.14
C HIS A 300 -47.28 -73.32 71.79
N ARG A 301 -47.36 -74.34 70.94
CA ARG A 301 -46.76 -74.32 69.60
C ARG A 301 -47.29 -73.19 68.72
N LEU A 302 -48.60 -72.90 68.80
CA LEU A 302 -49.20 -71.78 68.08
C LEU A 302 -48.78 -70.43 68.67
N THR A 303 -48.56 -70.36 69.99
CA THR A 303 -48.07 -69.14 70.64
C THR A 303 -46.65 -68.83 70.18
N ASP A 304 -45.77 -69.84 70.19
CA ASP A 304 -44.39 -69.72 69.68
C ASP A 304 -44.40 -69.32 68.19
N LYS A 305 -45.30 -69.90 67.39
CA LYS A 305 -45.43 -69.54 65.98
C LYS A 305 -45.92 -68.11 65.76
N VAL A 306 -46.82 -67.62 66.62
CA VAL A 306 -47.26 -66.22 66.58
C VAL A 306 -46.10 -65.29 66.95
N GLU A 307 -45.31 -65.62 67.97
CA GLU A 307 -44.13 -64.82 68.33
C GLU A 307 -43.10 -64.76 67.19
N GLU A 308 -42.80 -65.90 66.55
CA GLU A 308 -41.93 -65.94 65.35
C GLU A 308 -42.46 -65.05 64.22
N LEU A 309 -43.76 -65.13 63.92
CA LEU A 309 -44.39 -64.33 62.86
C LEU A 309 -44.42 -62.83 63.21
N GLU A 310 -44.57 -62.48 64.48
CA GLU A 310 -44.47 -61.10 64.94
C GLU A 310 -43.06 -60.54 64.78
N ASP A 311 -42.03 -61.34 65.08
CA ASP A 311 -40.64 -60.95 64.88
C ASP A 311 -40.28 -60.84 63.40
N ASP A 312 -40.76 -61.76 62.54
CA ASP A 312 -40.60 -61.66 61.09
C ASP A 312 -41.31 -60.42 60.55
N LYS A 313 -42.53 -60.13 61.02
CA LYS A 313 -43.24 -58.89 60.67
C LYS A 313 -42.44 -57.65 61.07
N ARG A 314 -41.79 -57.64 62.24
CA ARG A 314 -40.92 -56.52 62.67
C ARG A 314 -39.71 -56.39 61.76
N ARG A 315 -39.05 -57.49 61.39
CA ARG A 315 -37.91 -57.50 60.44
C ARG A 315 -38.30 -56.97 59.06
N MET A 316 -39.39 -57.49 58.49
CA MET A 316 -39.89 -57.05 57.18
C MET A 316 -40.34 -55.58 57.21
N SER A 317 -40.93 -55.12 58.31
CA SER A 317 -41.29 -53.70 58.49
C SER A 317 -40.06 -52.79 58.52
N LYS A 318 -38.96 -53.25 59.13
CA LYS A 318 -37.68 -52.53 59.14
C LYS A 318 -37.06 -52.47 57.74
N GLN A 319 -37.02 -53.59 57.01
CA GLN A 319 -36.54 -53.63 55.63
C GLN A 319 -37.37 -52.73 54.70
N LEU A 320 -38.70 -52.71 54.86
CA LEU A 320 -39.56 -51.79 54.10
C LEU A 320 -39.29 -50.31 54.42
N ALA A 321 -38.92 -49.98 55.66
CA ALA A 321 -38.53 -48.62 56.03
C ALA A 321 -37.19 -48.23 55.38
N GLU A 322 -36.19 -49.12 55.43
CA GLU A 322 -34.88 -48.92 54.80
C GLU A 322 -35.01 -48.73 53.28
N LEU A 323 -35.78 -49.58 52.59
CA LEU A 323 -36.04 -49.44 51.16
C LEU A 323 -36.79 -48.14 50.80
N ARG A 324 -37.73 -47.69 51.66
CA ARG A 324 -38.41 -46.39 51.44
C ARG A 324 -37.43 -45.22 51.54
N ASP A 325 -36.48 -45.28 52.47
CA ASP A 325 -35.44 -44.26 52.60
C ASP A 325 -34.47 -44.27 51.41
N GLU A 326 -34.12 -45.44 50.89
CA GLU A 326 -33.32 -45.57 49.65
C GLU A 326 -34.04 -45.01 48.43
N VAL A 327 -35.33 -45.34 48.25
CA VAL A 327 -36.15 -44.75 47.18
C VAL A 327 -36.25 -43.23 47.33
N ALA A 328 -36.34 -42.70 48.55
CA ALA A 328 -36.33 -41.26 48.78
C ALA A 328 -35.00 -40.61 48.40
N LYS A 329 -33.87 -41.25 48.73
CA LYS A 329 -32.52 -40.83 48.31
C LYS A 329 -32.39 -40.82 46.79
N LEU A 330 -32.75 -41.91 46.11
CA LEU A 330 -32.69 -42.00 44.65
C LEU A 330 -33.58 -40.95 43.96
N LYS A 331 -34.77 -40.68 44.48
CA LYS A 331 -35.64 -39.60 43.98
C LYS A 331 -34.99 -38.22 44.13
N SER A 332 -34.25 -37.98 45.21
CA SER A 332 -33.53 -36.71 45.41
C SER A 332 -32.37 -36.56 44.43
N GLU A 333 -31.64 -37.64 44.14
CA GLU A 333 -30.55 -37.66 43.16
C GLU A 333 -31.06 -37.46 41.73
N LEU A 334 -32.17 -38.12 41.35
CA LEU A 334 -32.82 -37.90 40.05
C LEU A 334 -33.23 -36.44 39.85
N ARG A 335 -33.77 -35.78 40.89
CA ARG A 335 -34.08 -34.34 40.82
C ARG A 335 -32.83 -33.48 40.64
N ARG A 336 -31.75 -33.82 41.33
CA ARG A 336 -30.45 -33.13 41.21
C ARG A 336 -29.89 -33.26 39.80
N LEU A 337 -29.85 -34.48 39.25
CA LEU A 337 -29.37 -34.75 37.89
C LEU A 337 -30.28 -34.06 36.85
N GLY A 338 -31.60 -34.10 37.03
CA GLY A 338 -32.53 -33.39 36.15
C GLY A 338 -32.39 -31.86 36.18
N ALA A 339 -31.96 -31.27 37.30
CA ALA A 339 -31.58 -29.86 37.35
C ALA A 339 -30.31 -29.58 36.54
N GLN A 340 -29.26 -30.40 36.71
CA GLN A 340 -28.01 -30.27 35.97
C GLN A 340 -28.20 -30.44 34.44
N LEU A 341 -29.09 -31.33 34.04
CA LEU A 341 -29.39 -31.55 32.61
C LEU A 341 -30.06 -30.34 31.98
N ARG A 342 -31.01 -29.70 32.68
CA ARG A 342 -31.65 -28.46 32.24
C ARG A 342 -30.67 -27.28 32.16
N GLU A 343 -29.76 -27.15 33.12
CA GLU A 343 -28.68 -26.14 33.06
C GLU A 343 -27.78 -26.38 31.83
N GLY A 344 -27.44 -27.63 31.54
CA GLY A 344 -26.68 -28.01 30.35
C GLY A 344 -27.41 -27.71 29.04
N GLU A 345 -28.72 -27.96 28.96
CA GLU A 345 -29.56 -27.62 27.80
C GLU A 345 -29.57 -26.10 27.55
N VAL A 346 -29.72 -25.29 28.60
CA VAL A 346 -29.67 -23.82 28.49
C VAL A 346 -28.30 -23.37 27.98
N ALA A 347 -27.21 -23.92 28.50
CA ALA A 347 -25.86 -23.59 28.04
C ALA A 347 -25.64 -23.96 26.56
N LEU A 348 -26.16 -25.11 26.11
CA LEU A 348 -26.09 -25.52 24.70
C LEU A 348 -26.92 -24.61 23.78
N LEU A 349 -28.09 -24.15 24.22
CA LEU A 349 -28.91 -23.20 23.47
C LEU A 349 -28.20 -21.86 23.29
N LEU A 350 -27.57 -21.33 24.35
CA LEU A 350 -26.78 -20.10 24.28
C LEU A 350 -25.60 -20.26 23.33
N ALA A 351 -24.83 -21.35 23.43
CA ALA A 351 -23.70 -21.61 22.53
C ALA A 351 -24.13 -21.75 21.05
N ARG A 352 -25.33 -22.31 20.78
CA ARG A 352 -25.89 -22.36 19.43
C ARG A 352 -26.28 -20.98 18.90
N ALA A 353 -26.81 -20.09 19.75
CA ALA A 353 -27.12 -18.72 19.38
C ALA A 353 -25.84 -17.94 19.02
N ASP A 354 -24.81 -18.01 19.86
CA ASP A 354 -23.50 -17.38 19.60
C ASP A 354 -22.89 -17.88 18.28
N ALA A 355 -22.98 -19.19 18.01
CA ALA A 355 -22.49 -19.76 16.76
C ALA A 355 -23.27 -19.28 15.52
N GLN A 356 -24.57 -19.02 15.66
CA GLN A 356 -25.36 -18.43 14.57
C GLN A 356 -25.01 -16.97 14.33
N GLU A 357 -24.78 -16.20 15.39
CA GLU A 357 -24.34 -14.80 15.32
C GLU A 357 -22.97 -14.69 14.63
N LEU A 358 -21.99 -15.49 15.05
CA LEU A 358 -20.67 -15.55 14.40
C LEU A 358 -20.74 -15.94 12.91
N ARG A 359 -21.71 -16.79 12.52
CA ARG A 359 -21.96 -17.13 11.10
C ARG A 359 -22.65 -16.00 10.35
N ALA A 360 -23.46 -15.18 11.01
CA ALA A 360 -24.04 -13.98 10.41
C ALA A 360 -22.95 -12.93 10.19
N ASP A 361 -22.08 -12.70 11.18
CA ASP A 361 -20.94 -11.80 11.08
C ASP A 361 -19.96 -12.22 9.97
N ALA A 362 -19.67 -13.52 9.88
CA ALA A 362 -18.83 -14.06 8.81
C ALA A 362 -19.42 -13.81 7.41
N ARG A 363 -20.74 -13.92 7.26
CA ARG A 363 -21.44 -13.60 6.01
C ARG A 363 -21.45 -12.09 5.72
N GLY A 364 -21.70 -11.26 6.73
CA GLY A 364 -21.61 -9.81 6.60
C GLY A 364 -20.22 -9.33 6.15
N LEU A 365 -19.15 -9.95 6.67
CA LEU A 365 -17.79 -9.66 6.22
C LEU A 365 -17.50 -10.15 4.79
N GLN A 366 -18.20 -11.19 4.33
CA GLN A 366 -18.08 -11.72 2.97
C GLN A 366 -18.79 -10.81 1.96
N ASP A 367 -19.90 -10.16 2.34
CA ASP A 367 -20.65 -9.22 1.50
C ASP A 367 -20.01 -7.82 1.43
N VAL A 368 -19.22 -7.42 2.43
CA VAL A 368 -18.51 -6.11 2.46
C VAL A 368 -17.21 -6.12 1.63
N VAL A 369 -16.80 -7.27 1.08
CA VAL A 369 -15.70 -7.37 0.12
C VAL A 369 -16.27 -7.72 -1.26
N PRO A 370 -16.66 -6.74 -2.09
CA PRO A 370 -16.95 -7.00 -3.49
C PRO A 370 -15.66 -7.46 -4.16
N LEU A 371 -15.53 -8.78 -4.37
CA LEU A 371 -14.62 -9.34 -5.35
C LEU A 371 -15.15 -8.95 -6.74
N GLU A 372 -14.83 -7.74 -7.18
CA GLU A 372 -14.86 -7.40 -8.60
C GLU A 372 -13.86 -8.32 -9.32
N SER A 373 -14.32 -9.49 -9.77
CA SER A 373 -13.54 -10.43 -10.56
C SER A 373 -14.31 -10.99 -11.76
N ASP A 374 -14.99 -10.11 -12.50
CA ASP A 374 -15.45 -10.44 -13.87
C ASP A 374 -14.41 -9.96 -14.89
N GLY A 375 -13.22 -10.57 -14.81
CA GLY A 375 -12.18 -10.47 -15.80
C GLY A 375 -11.49 -11.82 -16.00
N PRO A 376 -11.26 -12.28 -17.23
CA PRO A 376 -10.60 -13.57 -17.47
C PRO A 376 -9.20 -13.54 -16.84
N ALA A 377 -9.03 -14.36 -15.80
CA ALA A 377 -7.76 -14.52 -15.10
C ALA A 377 -6.63 -14.80 -16.10
N ARG A 378 -5.61 -13.94 -16.08
CA ARG A 378 -4.44 -14.05 -16.96
C ARG A 378 -3.79 -15.44 -16.77
N PRO A 379 -3.35 -16.13 -17.85
CA PRO A 379 -2.71 -17.45 -17.78
C PRO A 379 -1.51 -17.57 -16.81
N SER A 380 -0.87 -16.45 -16.46
CA SER A 380 0.23 -16.40 -15.50
C SER A 380 -0.19 -16.70 -14.05
N GLN A 381 -1.41 -16.34 -13.66
CA GLN A 381 -1.89 -16.52 -12.29
C GLN A 381 -2.34 -17.96 -12.03
N ARG A 382 -2.88 -18.62 -13.07
CA ARG A 382 -3.23 -20.05 -13.02
C ARG A 382 -2.01 -20.96 -12.95
N ARG A 383 -0.90 -20.58 -13.62
CA ARG A 383 0.39 -21.30 -13.51
C ARG A 383 1.01 -21.17 -12.13
N LEU A 384 0.98 -19.97 -11.54
CA LEU A 384 1.51 -19.76 -10.17
C LEU A 384 0.71 -20.53 -9.11
N LEU A 385 -0.61 -20.62 -9.25
CA LEU A 385 -1.45 -21.43 -8.36
C LEU A 385 -1.20 -22.94 -8.54
N GLN A 386 -0.99 -23.41 -9.78
CA GLN A 386 -0.60 -24.80 -10.02
C GLN A 386 0.80 -25.15 -9.51
N GLU A 387 1.78 -24.26 -9.69
CA GLU A 387 3.14 -24.45 -9.16
C GLU A 387 3.17 -24.39 -7.63
N SER A 388 2.35 -23.52 -7.02
CA SER A 388 2.16 -23.47 -5.57
C SER A 388 1.56 -24.78 -5.05
N GLY A 389 0.48 -25.27 -5.66
CA GLY A 389 -0.14 -26.55 -5.27
C GLY A 389 0.80 -27.74 -5.46
N ARG A 390 1.67 -27.72 -6.47
CA ARG A 390 2.68 -28.78 -6.68
C ARG A 390 3.77 -28.78 -5.60
N ARG A 391 4.25 -27.59 -5.21
CA ARG A 391 5.24 -27.45 -4.12
C ARG A 391 4.65 -27.81 -2.77
N GLU A 392 3.38 -27.50 -2.56
CA GLU A 392 2.66 -27.86 -1.34
C GLU A 392 2.45 -29.37 -1.23
N ALA A 393 2.11 -30.05 -2.34
CA ALA A 393 2.05 -31.50 -2.39
C ALA A 393 3.42 -32.17 -2.14
N GLU A 394 4.50 -31.66 -2.74
CA GLU A 394 5.86 -32.17 -2.47
C GLU A 394 6.30 -31.99 -1.00
N LEU A 395 5.89 -30.89 -0.35
CA LEU A 395 6.18 -30.65 1.06
C LEU A 395 5.38 -31.59 1.97
N LEU A 396 4.11 -31.85 1.64
CA LEU A 396 3.29 -32.82 2.36
C LEU A 396 3.85 -34.24 2.24
N ASP A 397 4.28 -34.67 1.05
CA ASP A 397 4.92 -35.97 0.85
C ASP A 397 6.23 -36.11 1.64
N ARG A 398 7.03 -35.03 1.73
CA ARG A 398 8.26 -35.02 2.54
C ARG A 398 7.99 -35.07 4.04
N LEU A 399 6.93 -34.42 4.52
CA LEU A 399 6.51 -34.48 5.92
C LEU A 399 6.00 -35.86 6.30
N LEU A 400 5.17 -36.48 5.45
CA LEU A 400 4.72 -37.88 5.60
C LEU A 400 5.91 -38.86 5.60
N ALA A 401 6.90 -38.67 4.73
CA ALA A 401 8.12 -39.47 4.73
C ALA A 401 8.97 -39.28 6.00
N ALA A 402 8.99 -38.08 6.57
CA ALA A 402 9.70 -37.82 7.82
C ALA A 402 8.98 -38.43 9.04
N GLU A 403 7.65 -38.38 9.07
CA GLU A 403 6.82 -38.95 10.13
C GLU A 403 6.92 -40.48 10.14
N THR A 404 6.84 -41.12 8.97
CA THR A 404 7.05 -42.57 8.85
C THR A 404 8.46 -43.02 9.26
N MET A 405 9.49 -42.19 9.03
CA MET A 405 10.85 -42.46 9.55
C MET A 405 10.96 -42.27 11.07
N ALA A 406 10.23 -41.31 11.63
CA ALA A 406 10.17 -41.09 13.08
C ALA A 406 9.48 -42.27 13.77
N ASP A 407 8.35 -42.73 13.24
CA ASP A 407 7.64 -43.92 13.73
C ASP A 407 8.50 -45.18 13.61
N ALA A 408 9.24 -45.36 12.51
CA ALA A 408 10.17 -46.48 12.37
C ALA A 408 11.33 -46.42 13.39
N ARG A 409 11.80 -45.22 13.76
CA ARG A 409 12.80 -45.05 14.82
C ARG A 409 12.23 -45.34 16.20
N GLN A 410 11.03 -44.86 16.48
CA GLN A 410 10.37 -45.09 17.77
C GLN A 410 10.01 -46.57 17.95
N LYS A 411 9.58 -47.25 16.88
CA LYS A 411 9.36 -48.70 16.88
C LYS A 411 10.66 -49.47 17.13
N ARG A 412 11.79 -49.06 16.54
CA ARG A 412 13.11 -49.65 16.85
C ARG A 412 13.58 -49.42 18.28
N LEU A 413 13.26 -48.26 18.86
CA LEU A 413 13.57 -47.98 20.27
C LEU A 413 12.72 -48.87 21.19
N LEU A 414 11.44 -49.03 20.90
CA LEU A 414 10.55 -49.93 21.65
C LEU A 414 10.91 -51.41 21.48
N GLU A 415 11.42 -51.82 20.32
CA GLU A 415 11.95 -53.17 20.09
C GLU A 415 13.29 -53.42 20.82
N LEU A 416 14.07 -52.37 21.11
CA LEU A 416 15.27 -52.44 21.94
C LEU A 416 14.95 -52.41 23.45
N GLU A 417 13.78 -51.88 23.83
CA GLU A 417 13.22 -51.88 25.20
C GLU A 417 12.33 -53.12 25.45
N GLY A 418 12.67 -54.26 24.84
CA GLY A 418 12.00 -55.53 25.11
C GLY A 418 12.06 -55.91 26.61
N PRO A 419 11.03 -56.59 27.13
CA PRO A 419 10.89 -56.84 28.56
C PRO A 419 11.80 -57.99 29.00
N GLY A 420 12.52 -57.79 30.11
CA GLY A 420 13.11 -58.89 30.87
C GLY A 420 14.63 -58.90 30.89
N ASN A 421 15.20 -58.17 31.85
CA ASN A 421 16.04 -58.74 32.90
C ASN A 421 16.44 -57.58 33.81
N GLU A 422 15.72 -57.43 34.92
CA GLU A 422 16.26 -56.77 36.10
C GLU A 422 17.39 -57.65 36.62
N PRO A 423 18.66 -57.22 36.61
CA PRO A 423 19.68 -57.90 37.37
C PRO A 423 19.60 -57.39 38.81
N ASP A 424 19.35 -58.32 39.72
CA ASP A 424 19.48 -58.10 41.16
C ASP A 424 20.81 -57.42 41.48
N ALA A 425 20.71 -56.40 42.31
CA ALA A 425 21.81 -55.64 42.83
C ALA A 425 22.63 -56.49 43.82
N GLU A 426 23.80 -56.96 43.38
CA GLU A 426 24.90 -57.27 44.29
C GLU A 426 26.06 -56.30 44.04
N GLU A 427 26.52 -55.72 45.14
CA GLU A 427 27.63 -54.78 45.24
C GLU A 427 28.94 -55.44 44.79
N GLU A 428 29.55 -54.92 43.71
CA GLU A 428 30.99 -55.04 43.50
C GLU A 428 31.67 -53.66 43.46
N PRO A 429 32.72 -53.44 44.28
CA PRO A 429 33.50 -52.22 44.25
C PRO A 429 34.62 -52.33 43.20
N GLY A 430 34.64 -51.36 42.28
CA GLY A 430 35.86 -51.02 41.54
C GLY A 430 35.90 -51.50 40.09
N MET A 431 35.28 -50.75 39.19
CA MET A 431 35.67 -50.71 37.78
C MET A 431 35.68 -49.25 37.33
N ALA A 432 36.89 -48.77 37.01
CA ALA A 432 37.11 -47.50 36.36
C ALA A 432 36.26 -47.41 35.07
N PRO A 433 35.74 -46.22 34.70
CA PRO A 433 35.01 -46.08 33.46
C PRO A 433 35.95 -46.43 32.31
N ALA A 434 35.59 -47.46 31.55
CA ALA A 434 36.22 -47.81 30.28
C ALA A 434 35.96 -46.66 29.29
N SER A 435 36.76 -45.61 29.42
CA SER A 435 36.82 -44.48 28.52
C SER A 435 37.49 -44.90 27.21
N GLU A 436 36.84 -44.54 26.11
CA GLU A 436 37.47 -44.35 24.80
C GLU A 436 38.06 -45.60 24.09
N ILE A 437 37.25 -46.63 23.87
CA ILE A 437 37.51 -47.57 22.77
C ILE A 437 36.85 -47.00 21.50
N GLY A 438 37.66 -46.39 20.63
CA GLY A 438 37.42 -46.43 19.19
C GLY A 438 36.79 -45.23 18.46
N VAL A 439 36.67 -44.04 19.04
CA VAL A 439 36.32 -42.85 18.23
C VAL A 439 37.55 -42.41 17.44
N LEU A 440 37.60 -42.78 16.15
CA LEU A 440 38.67 -42.41 15.23
C LEU A 440 38.95 -40.89 15.31
N PRO A 441 40.20 -40.41 15.24
CA PRO A 441 40.53 -38.99 15.27
C PRO A 441 39.74 -38.12 14.27
N ALA A 442 39.29 -38.73 13.16
CA ALA A 442 38.42 -38.10 12.18
C ALA A 442 37.02 -37.78 12.75
N GLU A 443 36.44 -38.68 13.54
CA GLU A 443 35.12 -38.49 14.14
C GLU A 443 35.16 -37.42 15.25
N ARG A 444 36.23 -37.35 16.04
CA ARG A 444 36.42 -36.25 17.01
C ARG A 444 36.51 -34.88 16.33
N ARG A 445 37.15 -34.81 15.15
CA ARG A 445 37.21 -33.58 14.34
C ARG A 445 35.85 -33.21 13.77
N LEU A 446 35.11 -34.19 13.24
CA LEU A 446 33.76 -33.98 12.72
C LEU A 446 32.79 -33.51 13.81
N ARG A 447 32.82 -34.14 14.99
CA ARG A 447 32.00 -33.70 16.15
C ARG A 447 32.29 -32.27 16.54
N ARG A 448 33.57 -31.87 16.67
CA ARG A 448 33.93 -30.48 16.98
C ARG A 448 33.46 -29.49 15.91
N HIS A 449 33.49 -29.90 14.64
CA HIS A 449 33.01 -29.05 13.54
C HIS A 449 31.49 -28.88 13.60
N LEU A 450 30.75 -29.97 13.81
CA LEU A 450 29.29 -29.95 13.97
C LEU A 450 28.85 -29.19 15.23
N GLU A 451 29.57 -29.34 16.34
CA GLU A 451 29.34 -28.56 17.57
C GLU A 451 29.56 -27.07 17.32
N LYS A 452 30.62 -26.71 16.58
CA LYS A 452 30.87 -25.32 16.19
C LYS A 452 29.77 -24.77 15.29
N GLU A 453 29.35 -25.52 14.26
CA GLU A 453 28.25 -25.10 13.38
C GLU A 453 26.93 -24.99 14.16
N ARG A 454 26.64 -25.92 15.07
CA ARG A 454 25.48 -25.84 15.98
C ARG A 454 25.54 -24.57 16.82
N ASP A 455 26.68 -24.26 17.42
CA ASP A 455 26.82 -23.10 18.31
C ASP A 455 26.75 -21.77 17.52
N GLU A 456 27.27 -21.74 16.29
CA GLU A 456 27.11 -20.61 15.36
C GLU A 456 25.63 -20.41 14.98
N LEU A 457 24.91 -21.49 14.67
CA LEU A 457 23.47 -21.45 14.37
C LEU A 457 22.64 -21.03 15.58
N LEU A 458 22.96 -21.51 16.79
CA LEU A 458 22.28 -21.11 18.02
C LEU A 458 22.53 -19.64 18.35
N THR A 459 23.72 -19.11 18.05
CA THR A 459 24.02 -17.68 18.21
C THR A 459 23.22 -16.84 17.22
N PHE A 460 23.21 -17.25 15.94
CA PHE A 460 22.41 -16.60 14.91
C PHE A 460 20.90 -16.60 15.24
N ALA A 461 20.37 -17.71 15.76
CA ALA A 461 18.97 -17.79 16.20
C ALA A 461 18.66 -16.81 17.35
N LYS A 462 19.57 -16.68 18.33
CA LYS A 462 19.43 -15.69 19.42
C LYS A 462 19.47 -14.25 18.91
N ASP A 463 20.33 -13.94 17.95
CA ASP A 463 20.40 -12.60 17.36
C ASP A 463 19.10 -12.27 16.62
N LEU A 464 18.53 -13.22 15.87
CA LEU A 464 17.22 -13.07 15.23
C LEU A 464 16.09 -12.89 16.24
N ASP A 465 16.08 -13.64 17.34
CA ASP A 465 15.10 -13.45 18.41
C ASP A 465 15.18 -12.05 19.04
N MET A 466 16.39 -11.54 19.25
CA MET A 466 16.62 -10.17 19.73
C MET A 466 16.12 -9.12 18.73
N GLU A 467 16.39 -9.31 17.43
CA GLU A 467 15.87 -8.42 16.38
C GLU A 467 14.34 -8.45 16.31
N LEU A 468 13.71 -9.62 16.44
CA LEU A 468 12.27 -9.76 16.47
C LEU A 468 11.64 -9.04 17.67
N VAL A 469 12.24 -9.14 18.86
CA VAL A 469 11.80 -8.39 20.05
C VAL A 469 11.89 -6.89 19.81
N LYS A 470 12.99 -6.41 19.23
CA LYS A 470 13.17 -4.99 18.91
C LYS A 470 12.14 -4.49 17.90
N VAL A 471 11.90 -5.24 16.81
CA VAL A 471 10.89 -4.89 15.81
C VAL A 471 9.48 -4.88 16.43
N LYS A 472 9.18 -5.84 17.31
CA LYS A 472 7.92 -5.91 18.05
C LYS A 472 7.72 -4.67 18.94
N GLU A 473 8.74 -4.26 19.69
CA GLU A 473 8.72 -3.03 20.51
C GLU A 473 8.53 -1.77 19.66
N GLU A 474 9.27 -1.63 18.55
CA GLU A 474 9.10 -0.52 17.61
C GLU A 474 7.68 -0.46 17.02
N CYS A 475 7.07 -1.62 16.75
CA CYS A 475 5.69 -1.68 16.28
C CYS A 475 4.71 -1.25 17.38
N TYR A 476 4.89 -1.67 18.62
CA TYR A 476 4.07 -1.22 19.74
C TYR A 476 4.16 0.30 19.95
N HIS A 477 5.37 0.87 19.87
CA HIS A 477 5.55 2.31 19.95
C HIS A 477 4.82 3.05 18.82
N LYS A 478 4.98 2.61 17.57
CA LYS A 478 4.27 3.20 16.42
C LYS A 478 2.75 3.11 16.56
N VAL A 479 2.22 1.98 17.02
CA VAL A 479 0.77 1.82 17.25
C VAL A 479 0.29 2.74 18.37
N ARG A 480 1.07 2.88 19.45
CA ARG A 480 0.76 3.81 20.53
C ARG A 480 0.74 5.27 20.06
N ASP A 481 1.74 5.67 19.27
CA ASP A 481 1.83 7.03 18.72
C ASP A 481 0.66 7.33 17.77
N ILE A 482 0.28 6.37 16.91
CA ILE A 482 -0.88 6.51 16.02
C ILE A 482 -2.16 6.66 16.84
N ARG A 483 -2.36 5.82 17.87
CA ARG A 483 -3.53 5.92 18.76
C ARG A 483 -3.60 7.27 19.46
N GLN A 484 -2.47 7.78 19.95
CA GLN A 484 -2.41 9.09 20.60
C GLN A 484 -2.73 10.22 19.62
N LYS A 485 -2.21 10.17 18.38
CA LYS A 485 -2.54 11.14 17.33
C LYS A 485 -4.01 11.11 16.96
N CYS A 486 -4.59 9.93 16.72
CA CYS A 486 -6.01 9.82 16.40
C CYS A 486 -6.90 10.29 17.56
N ALA A 487 -6.52 10.03 18.81
CA ALA A 487 -7.24 10.54 19.97
C ALA A 487 -7.19 12.08 20.04
N GLN A 488 -6.03 12.67 19.73
CA GLN A 488 -5.86 14.12 19.69
C GLN A 488 -6.65 14.76 18.54
N GLU A 489 -6.59 14.20 17.33
CA GLU A 489 -7.36 14.65 16.17
C GLU A 489 -8.88 14.56 16.41
N LEU A 490 -9.35 13.49 17.08
CA LEU A 490 -10.75 13.36 17.46
C LEU A 490 -11.17 14.43 18.47
N GLU A 491 -10.31 14.75 19.43
CA GLU A 491 -10.61 15.78 20.41
C GLU A 491 -10.60 17.17 19.77
N ASP A 492 -9.64 17.46 18.88
CA ASP A 492 -9.60 18.68 18.10
C ASP A 492 -10.83 18.82 17.19
N PHE A 493 -11.30 17.73 16.59
CA PHE A 493 -12.53 17.71 15.79
C PHE A 493 -13.77 18.03 16.64
N LYS A 494 -13.89 17.43 17.83
CA LYS A 494 -15.00 17.73 18.76
C LYS A 494 -14.98 19.17 19.23
N ILE A 495 -13.80 19.71 19.54
CA ILE A 495 -13.67 21.07 20.05
C ILE A 495 -13.93 22.09 18.94
N ASN A 496 -13.42 21.86 17.73
CA ASN A 496 -13.46 22.86 16.67
C ASN A 496 -14.65 22.67 15.71
N GLU A 497 -14.71 21.53 15.02
CA GLU A 497 -15.69 21.30 13.96
C GLU A 497 -17.09 21.08 14.52
N LEU A 498 -17.23 20.33 15.60
CA LEU A 498 -18.53 20.10 16.22
C LEU A 498 -19.07 21.36 16.91
N ALA A 499 -18.20 22.18 17.52
CA ALA A 499 -18.61 23.48 18.06
C ALA A 499 -19.05 24.44 16.94
N LYS A 500 -18.34 24.46 15.81
CA LYS A 500 -18.72 25.25 14.63
C LYS A 500 -20.05 24.79 14.05
N ALA A 501 -20.23 23.50 13.82
CA ALA A 501 -21.49 22.94 13.33
C ALA A 501 -22.66 23.24 14.27
N LYS A 502 -22.43 23.20 15.59
CA LYS A 502 -23.42 23.58 16.59
C LYS A 502 -23.76 25.08 16.53
N ALA A 503 -22.77 25.94 16.34
CA ALA A 503 -22.98 27.38 16.18
C ALA A 503 -23.75 27.70 14.89
N ASP A 504 -23.40 27.07 13.77
CA ASP A 504 -24.08 27.23 12.49
C ASP A 504 -25.54 26.76 12.57
N PHE A 505 -25.78 25.60 13.19
CA PHE A 505 -27.13 25.09 13.40
C PHE A 505 -27.95 26.02 14.31
N GLN A 506 -27.35 26.52 15.39
CA GLN A 506 -28.03 27.48 16.27
C GLN A 506 -28.39 28.77 15.52
N ALA A 507 -27.49 29.29 14.68
CA ALA A 507 -27.76 30.47 13.87
C ALA A 507 -28.92 30.25 12.88
N GLN A 508 -29.03 29.04 12.29
CA GLN A 508 -30.16 28.68 11.42
C GLN A 508 -31.47 28.60 12.21
N VAL A 509 -31.46 28.00 13.40
CA VAL A 509 -32.64 27.94 14.28
C VAL A 509 -33.09 29.35 14.68
N ASP A 510 -32.15 30.22 15.04
CA ASP A 510 -32.43 31.60 15.41
C ASP A 510 -33.03 32.39 14.22
N GLU A 511 -32.52 32.17 13.00
CA GLU A 511 -33.04 32.81 11.79
C GLU A 511 -34.46 32.34 11.44
N VAL A 512 -34.72 31.03 11.49
CA VAL A 512 -36.08 30.49 11.28
C VAL A 512 -37.04 31.01 12.34
N THR A 513 -36.57 31.14 13.59
CA THR A 513 -37.36 31.71 14.69
C THR A 513 -37.72 33.18 14.42
N ARG A 514 -36.76 33.99 13.93
CA ARG A 514 -37.04 35.38 13.52
C ARG A 514 -38.04 35.45 12.38
N GLN A 515 -37.91 34.60 11.37
CA GLN A 515 -38.83 34.56 10.23
C GLN A 515 -40.25 34.20 10.68
N ARG A 516 -40.40 33.20 11.54
CA ARG A 516 -41.67 32.86 12.17
C ARG A 516 -42.26 34.05 12.92
N ASP A 517 -41.45 34.75 13.73
CA ASP A 517 -41.92 35.89 14.50
C ASP A 517 -42.33 37.08 13.61
N MET A 518 -41.67 37.30 12.48
CA MET A 518 -42.09 38.29 11.49
C MET A 518 -43.41 37.91 10.82
N LEU A 519 -43.54 36.66 10.37
CA LEU A 519 -44.78 36.15 9.78
C LEU A 519 -45.94 36.21 10.77
N GLN A 520 -45.69 35.91 12.04
CA GLN A 520 -46.70 36.01 13.08
C GLN A 520 -47.17 37.46 13.28
N LYS A 521 -46.26 38.44 13.26
CA LYS A 521 -46.62 39.87 13.26
C LYS A 521 -47.40 40.28 12.01
N GLU A 522 -47.05 39.76 10.83
CA GLU A 522 -47.80 40.02 9.59
C GLU A 522 -49.21 39.42 9.65
N VAL A 523 -49.38 38.23 10.23
CA VAL A 523 -50.68 37.62 10.47
C VAL A 523 -51.48 38.45 11.46
N GLU A 524 -50.91 38.87 12.58
CA GLU A 524 -51.56 39.75 13.57
C GLU A 524 -52.00 41.09 12.94
N LEU A 525 -51.14 41.70 12.10
CA LEU A 525 -51.49 42.88 11.31
C LEU A 525 -52.62 42.58 10.33
N GLY A 526 -52.54 41.46 9.62
CA GLY A 526 -53.57 41.01 8.68
C GLY A 526 -54.93 40.79 9.37
N GLU A 527 -54.94 40.17 10.55
CA GLU A 527 -56.14 39.98 11.37
C GLU A 527 -56.70 41.30 11.91
N SER A 528 -55.85 42.29 12.18
CA SER A 528 -56.28 43.65 12.56
C SER A 528 -56.85 44.46 11.40
N VAL A 529 -56.39 44.21 10.16
CA VAL A 529 -56.80 44.92 8.94
C VAL A 529 -57.96 44.21 8.22
N ALA A 530 -58.11 42.90 8.38
CA ALA A 530 -59.16 42.07 7.79
C ALA A 530 -60.60 42.58 8.03
N PRO A 531 -60.96 43.12 9.22
CA PRO A 531 -62.28 43.72 9.44
C PRO A 531 -62.55 44.97 8.60
N HIS A 532 -61.50 45.62 8.07
CA HIS A 532 -61.57 46.85 7.28
C HIS A 532 -61.43 46.63 5.76
N LEU A 533 -61.10 45.41 5.33
CA LEU A 533 -61.05 45.00 3.92
C LEU A 533 -62.39 44.75 3.20
N PRO A 534 -63.59 44.62 3.83
CA PRO A 534 -64.85 44.42 3.09
C PRO A 534 -65.24 45.55 2.13
N THR A 535 -64.58 46.71 2.20
CA THR A 535 -64.82 47.86 1.31
C THR A 535 -64.04 47.83 0.00
N LEU A 536 -63.12 46.88 -0.21
CA LEU A 536 -62.46 46.70 -1.49
C LEU A 536 -63.25 45.71 -2.34
N ASN A 537 -64.13 46.27 -3.16
CA ASN A 537 -64.91 45.54 -4.17
C ASN A 537 -64.00 44.58 -4.96
N PRO A 538 -64.25 43.25 -4.93
CA PRO A 538 -63.52 42.33 -5.78
C PRO A 538 -63.83 42.66 -7.24
N LEU A 539 -62.84 43.16 -7.98
CA LEU A 539 -62.92 43.32 -9.42
C LEU A 539 -63.06 41.93 -10.04
N VAL A 540 -64.31 41.55 -10.33
CA VAL A 540 -64.65 40.33 -11.04
C VAL A 540 -64.19 40.48 -12.50
N SER A 541 -62.94 40.14 -12.81
CA SER A 541 -62.52 39.97 -14.19
C SER A 541 -62.98 38.59 -14.68
N GLN A 542 -64.09 38.55 -15.42
CA GLN A 542 -64.63 37.33 -16.04
C GLN A 542 -63.79 36.81 -17.23
N ASP A 543 -62.57 37.30 -17.41
CA ASP A 543 -61.72 36.96 -18.54
C ASP A 543 -60.51 36.12 -18.07
N PRO A 544 -60.52 34.79 -18.29
CA PRO A 544 -59.45 33.89 -17.82
C PRO A 544 -58.09 34.15 -18.50
N SER A 545 -58.04 35.01 -19.52
CA SER A 545 -56.80 35.43 -20.17
C SER A 545 -55.94 36.40 -19.34
N LYS A 546 -56.47 36.99 -18.25
CA LYS A 546 -55.77 37.99 -17.41
C LYS A 546 -55.18 37.44 -16.12
N ILE A 547 -55.25 36.13 -15.91
CA ILE A 547 -54.73 35.45 -14.72
C ILE A 547 -53.41 34.77 -15.09
N CYS A 548 -52.33 35.14 -14.41
CA CYS A 548 -51.03 34.49 -14.63
C CYS A 548 -51.10 33.01 -14.26
N GLY A 549 -50.84 32.12 -15.23
CA GLY A 549 -51.01 30.66 -15.07
C GLY A 549 -50.11 30.02 -14.00
N VAL A 550 -49.04 30.70 -13.56
CA VAL A 550 -48.08 30.17 -12.59
C VAL A 550 -48.42 30.54 -11.15
N CYS A 551 -48.83 31.78 -10.88
CA CYS A 551 -49.07 32.26 -9.51
C CYS A 551 -50.54 32.61 -9.20
N ARG A 552 -51.45 32.46 -10.17
CA ARG A 552 -52.91 32.72 -10.05
C ARG A 552 -53.31 34.13 -9.58
N ARG A 553 -52.41 35.11 -9.62
CA ARG A 553 -52.73 36.52 -9.33
C ARG A 553 -53.25 37.22 -10.60
N THR A 554 -54.28 38.05 -10.44
CA THR A 554 -54.89 38.83 -11.52
C THR A 554 -54.01 40.04 -11.84
N ILE A 555 -53.62 40.21 -13.11
CA ILE A 555 -52.82 41.36 -13.54
C ILE A 555 -53.78 42.55 -13.73
N VAL A 556 -53.81 43.46 -12.75
CA VAL A 556 -54.53 44.73 -12.88
C VAL A 556 -53.59 45.74 -13.53
N PHE A 557 -53.73 45.95 -14.84
CA PHE A 557 -53.00 46.99 -15.56
C PHE A 557 -53.79 48.29 -15.48
N GLU A 558 -53.52 49.12 -14.49
CA GLU A 558 -53.99 50.50 -14.45
C GLU A 558 -52.87 51.44 -14.90
N GLY A 559 -53.10 52.10 -16.04
CA GLY A 559 -52.39 53.33 -16.40
C GLY A 559 -51.36 53.21 -17.52
N ALA A 560 -51.55 54.06 -18.53
CA ALA A 560 -50.61 54.25 -19.63
C ALA A 560 -49.22 54.66 -19.13
N LEU A 561 -48.20 53.92 -19.57
CA LEU A 561 -46.79 54.33 -19.44
C LEU A 561 -46.58 55.63 -20.23
N LYS A 562 -46.53 56.76 -19.53
CA LYS A 562 -45.86 57.97 -20.03
C LYS A 562 -44.39 57.64 -20.22
N VAL A 563 -44.00 57.46 -21.48
CA VAL A 563 -42.61 57.41 -21.92
C VAL A 563 -41.96 58.75 -21.55
N TYR A 564 -41.07 58.73 -20.57
CA TYR A 564 -40.10 59.80 -20.36
C TYR A 564 -38.79 59.42 -21.07
N PRO A 565 -38.21 60.32 -21.88
CA PRO A 565 -36.99 60.04 -22.63
C PRO A 565 -35.78 59.95 -21.70
N GLN A 566 -34.97 58.90 -21.88
CA GLN A 566 -33.67 58.77 -21.24
C GLN A 566 -32.80 59.98 -21.64
N LYS A 567 -32.27 60.68 -20.64
CA LYS A 567 -31.12 61.56 -20.82
C LYS A 567 -29.88 60.70 -21.05
N LYS A 568 -29.12 61.10 -22.07
CA LYS A 568 -27.80 60.60 -22.46
C LYS A 568 -26.80 60.61 -21.32
#